data_AF-A0A8T5R9L4-F1
#
_entry.id   AF-A0A8T5R9L4-F1
#
_cell.length_a   1.000
_cell.length_b   1.000
_cell.length_c   1.000
_cell.angle_alpha   90.00
_cell.angle_beta   90.00
_cell.angle_gamma   90.00
#
_symmetry.space_group_name_H-M   'P 1'
#
loop_
_entity.id
_entity.type
_entity.pdbx_description
1 polymer ?
#
loop_
_entity_poly.entity_id
_entity_poly.type
_entity_poly.pdbx_seq_one_letter_code
_entity_poly.pdbx_strand_id
1 'polypeptide(L)'
;MSEKINENPTSTFFVGALITSAIGGILLLALDFGGWNGSNYYLGVYIWGSIGAWNGVLSIPIVISGLLLLYCMGISILVLRFPGKIPDKKYVKYGLYASILVFILCLIGGIVFAVELTIDDAWWWFDAGFYGGIIGSFLTAFLFFLGLKDLEL
;
A
#
# COMPACT_ATOMS: atom_id res chain seq x y z
N MET A 1 -26.02 -33.31 3.17
CA MET A 1 -25.69 -32.56 4.39
C MET A 1 -24.81 -31.41 3.94
N SER A 2 -25.40 -30.23 3.72
CA SER A 2 -24.65 -29.04 3.31
C SER A 2 -23.98 -28.50 4.58
N GLU A 3 -22.66 -28.59 4.65
CA GLU A 3 -21.88 -27.79 5.60
C GLU A 3 -22.24 -26.33 5.33
N LYS A 4 -23.05 -25.74 6.22
CA LYS A 4 -23.09 -24.28 6.32
C LYS A 4 -21.69 -23.89 6.72
N ILE A 5 -20.92 -23.36 5.77
CA ILE A 5 -19.70 -22.62 6.05
C ILE A 5 -20.16 -21.45 6.93
N ASN A 6 -20.11 -21.63 8.25
CA ASN A 6 -20.17 -20.51 9.18
C ASN A 6 -18.87 -19.75 8.94
N GLU A 7 -18.90 -18.82 8.01
CA GLU A 7 -17.79 -17.89 7.80
C GLU A 7 -17.58 -17.16 9.13
N ASN A 8 -16.49 -17.51 9.81
CA ASN A 8 -16.11 -16.83 11.04
C ASN A 8 -15.84 -15.36 10.65
N PRO A 9 -16.41 -14.36 11.35
CA PRO A 9 -16.26 -12.94 11.00
C PRO A 9 -14.79 -12.52 10.85
N THR A 10 -13.91 -13.16 11.62
CA THR A 10 -12.45 -13.00 11.53
C THR A 10 -11.89 -13.32 10.13
N SER A 11 -12.42 -14.35 9.46
CA SER A 11 -12.01 -14.74 8.11
C SER A 11 -12.30 -13.63 7.09
N THR A 12 -13.44 -12.96 7.22
CA THR A 12 -13.87 -11.88 6.32
C THR A 12 -12.90 -10.69 6.37
N PHE A 13 -12.43 -10.32 7.56
CA PHE A 13 -11.45 -9.23 7.71
C PHE A 13 -10.11 -9.56 7.04
N PHE A 14 -9.64 -10.81 7.15
CA PHE A 14 -8.40 -11.24 6.50
C PHE A 14 -8.54 -11.39 4.99
N VAL A 15 -9.72 -11.73 4.46
CA VAL A 15 -10.00 -11.67 3.02
C VAL A 15 -9.94 -10.23 2.51
N GLY A 16 -10.57 -9.29 3.24
CA GLY A 16 -10.48 -7.88 2.91
C GLY A 16 -9.04 -7.37 2.93
N ALA A 17 -8.28 -7.68 4.00
CA ALA A 17 -6.89 -7.26 4.15
C ALA A 17 -6.01 -7.84 3.04
N LEU A 18 -6.26 -9.07 2.61
CA LEU A 18 -5.59 -9.70 1.47
C LEU A 18 -5.82 -8.90 0.19
N ILE A 19 -7.08 -8.55 -0.12
CA ILE A 19 -7.44 -7.83 -1.34
C ILE A 19 -6.82 -6.42 -1.32
N THR A 20 -6.98 -5.68 -0.22
CA THR A 20 -6.52 -4.29 -0.13
C THR A 20 -5.00 -4.20 -0.16
N SER A 21 -4.30 -5.14 0.49
CA SER A 21 -2.84 -5.18 0.48
C SER A 21 -2.27 -5.65 -0.85
N ALA A 22 -2.91 -6.62 -1.51
CA ALA A 22 -2.52 -7.07 -2.84
C ALA A 22 -2.68 -5.95 -3.86
N ILE A 23 -3.86 -5.32 -3.92
CA ILE A 23 -4.12 -4.22 -4.86
C ILE A 23 -3.18 -3.05 -4.56
N GLY A 24 -3.07 -2.61 -3.31
CA GLY A 24 -2.19 -1.49 -2.95
C GLY A 24 -0.71 -1.76 -3.27
N GLY A 25 -0.22 -2.97 -2.96
CA GLY A 25 1.14 -3.38 -3.28
C GLY A 25 1.41 -3.46 -4.78
N ILE A 26 0.48 -4.02 -5.56
CA ILE A 26 0.59 -4.09 -7.02
C ILE A 26 0.58 -2.70 -7.63
N LEU A 27 -0.35 -1.82 -7.22
CA LEU A 27 -0.44 -0.47 -7.77
C LEU A 27 0.84 0.33 -7.49
N LEU A 28 1.40 0.26 -6.27
CA LEU A 28 2.67 0.91 -5.93
C LEU A 28 3.85 0.42 -6.78
N LEU A 29 3.88 -0.87 -7.11
CA LEU A 29 5.00 -1.48 -7.84
C LEU A 29 4.84 -1.44 -9.36
N ALA A 30 3.61 -1.41 -9.87
CA ALA A 30 3.32 -1.53 -11.29
C ALA A 30 3.03 -0.19 -11.97
N LEU A 31 2.52 0.80 -11.22
CA LEU A 31 2.12 2.09 -11.74
C LEU A 31 2.96 3.21 -11.13
N ASP A 32 2.92 4.36 -11.78
CA ASP A 32 3.60 5.55 -11.30
C ASP A 32 2.96 6.03 -9.99
N PHE A 33 3.79 6.57 -9.13
CA PHE A 33 3.41 7.21 -7.88
C PHE A 33 2.88 8.63 -8.14
N GLY A 34 3.53 9.36 -9.04
CA GLY A 34 3.11 10.68 -9.48
C GLY A 34 3.77 11.08 -10.78
N GLY A 35 3.14 12.02 -11.47
CA GLY A 35 3.59 12.57 -12.74
C GLY A 35 3.68 14.09 -12.70
N TRP A 36 4.47 14.65 -13.61
CA TRP A 36 4.57 16.09 -13.79
C TRP A 36 4.82 16.46 -15.25
N ASN A 37 4.44 17.68 -15.59
CA ASN A 37 4.90 18.36 -16.77
C ASN A 37 5.37 19.77 -16.45
N GLY A 38 6.34 20.23 -17.23
CA GLY A 38 6.90 21.57 -17.14
C GLY A 38 7.38 22.05 -18.50
N SER A 39 7.77 23.31 -18.55
CA SER A 39 8.36 23.92 -19.75
C SER A 39 9.69 24.55 -19.41
N ASN A 40 10.74 24.23 -20.16
CA ASN A 40 11.98 24.99 -20.08
C ASN A 40 11.87 26.20 -21.00
N TYR A 41 11.65 27.38 -20.41
CA TYR A 41 11.47 28.64 -21.16
C TYR A 41 12.64 28.94 -22.10
N TYR A 42 13.88 28.64 -21.69
CA TYR A 42 15.09 28.94 -22.46
C TYR A 42 15.34 27.98 -23.62
N LEU A 43 14.84 26.75 -23.52
CA LEU A 43 14.99 25.74 -24.57
C LEU A 43 13.72 25.57 -25.42
N GLY A 44 12.59 26.17 -25.01
CA GLY A 44 11.31 26.07 -25.71
C GLY A 44 10.73 24.65 -25.74
N VAL A 45 11.13 23.78 -24.79
CA VAL A 45 10.75 22.36 -24.78
C VAL A 45 9.86 22.05 -23.57
N TYR A 46 8.84 21.22 -23.80
CA TYR A 46 8.05 20.61 -22.75
C TYR A 46 8.76 19.37 -22.21
N ILE A 47 8.83 19.26 -20.88
CA ILE A 47 9.42 18.13 -20.19
C ILE A 47 8.29 17.41 -19.45
N TRP A 48 8.23 16.09 -19.64
CA TRP A 48 7.30 15.21 -18.94
C TRP A 48 8.13 14.25 -18.10
N GLY A 49 7.68 14.01 -16.88
CA GLY A 49 8.34 13.08 -15.99
C GLY A 49 7.34 12.35 -15.12
N SER A 50 7.76 11.20 -14.62
CA SER A 50 7.04 10.45 -13.61
C SER A 50 8.02 9.78 -12.66
N ILE A 51 7.52 9.46 -11.47
CA ILE A 51 8.23 8.67 -10.49
C ILE A 51 7.40 7.44 -10.18
N GLY A 52 7.92 6.27 -10.49
CA GLY A 52 7.36 4.97 -10.12
C GLY A 52 8.39 4.15 -9.35
N ALA A 53 8.05 2.91 -8.99
CA ALA A 53 8.91 2.02 -8.22
C ALA A 53 10.28 1.74 -8.88
N TRP A 54 10.42 1.93 -10.19
CA TRP A 54 11.59 1.51 -10.95
C TRP A 54 12.44 2.68 -11.49
N ASN A 55 12.18 3.91 -11.03
CA ASN A 55 12.82 5.13 -11.54
C ASN A 55 14.15 5.49 -10.84
N GLY A 56 14.82 4.52 -10.19
CA GLY A 56 16.17 4.68 -9.62
C GLY A 56 16.21 4.73 -8.10
N VAL A 57 17.25 5.37 -7.52
CA VAL A 57 17.48 5.34 -6.06
C VAL A 57 16.36 6.04 -5.28
N LEU A 58 15.77 7.08 -5.86
CA LEU A 58 14.68 7.85 -5.23
C LEU A 58 13.39 7.02 -5.07
N SER A 59 13.23 5.92 -5.82
CA SER A 59 12.05 5.07 -5.73
C SER A 59 12.18 3.92 -4.72
N ILE A 60 13.32 3.79 -4.03
CA ILE A 60 13.54 2.76 -2.99
C ILE A 60 12.43 2.77 -1.93
N PRO A 61 11.98 3.93 -1.40
CA PRO A 61 10.87 3.96 -0.43
C PRO A 61 9.55 3.42 -1.01
N ILE A 62 9.28 3.63 -2.30
CA ILE A 62 8.09 3.12 -3.01
C ILE A 62 8.18 1.59 -3.11
N VAL A 63 9.34 1.05 -3.49
CA VAL A 63 9.59 -0.39 -3.57
C VAL A 63 9.41 -1.06 -2.20
N ILE A 64 10.05 -0.50 -1.15
CA ILE A 64 9.90 -1.00 0.22
C ILE A 64 8.43 -0.99 0.64
N SER A 65 7.71 0.09 0.32
CA SER A 65 6.30 0.24 0.64
C SER A 65 5.44 -0.84 -0.03
N GLY A 66 5.67 -1.07 -1.33
CA GLY A 66 5.00 -2.12 -2.08
C GLY A 66 5.27 -3.52 -1.53
N LEU A 67 6.54 -3.83 -1.22
CA LEU A 67 6.93 -5.12 -0.65
C LEU A 67 6.34 -5.35 0.74
N LEU A 68 6.21 -4.32 1.57
CA LEU A 68 5.56 -4.41 2.87
C LEU A 68 4.06 -4.70 2.74
N LEU A 69 3.38 -4.18 1.72
CA LEU A 69 1.99 -4.55 1.44
C LEU A 69 1.88 -5.99 0.91
N LEU A 70 2.81 -6.44 0.06
CA LEU A 70 2.86 -7.86 -0.34
C LEU A 70 3.16 -8.79 0.83
N TYR A 71 3.93 -8.33 1.82
CA TYR A 71 4.12 -9.05 3.09
C TYR A 71 2.80 -9.15 3.89
N CYS A 72 2.00 -8.08 3.94
CA CYS A 72 0.66 -8.09 4.53
C CYS A 72 -0.28 -9.08 3.82
N MET A 73 -0.22 -9.14 2.48
CA MET A 73 -0.93 -10.15 1.70
C MET A 73 -0.51 -11.57 2.12
N GLY A 74 0.80 -11.80 2.26
CA GLY A 74 1.34 -13.08 2.72
C GLY A 74 0.82 -13.49 4.11
N ILE A 75 0.78 -12.56 5.07
CA ILE A 75 0.19 -12.82 6.40
C ILE A 75 -1.28 -13.21 6.26
N SER A 76 -2.06 -12.48 5.45
CA SER A 76 -3.48 -12.76 5.27
C SER A 76 -3.72 -14.15 4.66
N ILE A 77 -2.91 -14.55 3.67
CA ILE A 77 -2.95 -15.91 3.10
C ILE A 77 -2.67 -16.97 4.17
N LEU A 78 -1.65 -16.76 5.01
CA LEU A 78 -1.28 -17.71 6.06
C LEU A 78 -2.40 -17.87 7.10
N VAL A 79 -3.04 -16.78 7.50
CA VAL A 79 -4.18 -16.81 8.43
C VAL A 79 -5.36 -17.58 7.82
N LEU A 80 -5.73 -17.27 6.58
CA LEU A 80 -6.87 -17.90 5.90
C LEU A 80 -6.64 -19.38 5.61
N ARG A 81 -5.42 -19.78 5.25
CA ARG A 81 -5.09 -21.16 4.89
C ARG A 81 -4.90 -22.07 6.09
N PHE A 82 -4.44 -21.52 7.22
CA PHE A 82 -4.12 -22.30 8.42
C PHE A 82 -4.80 -21.73 9.68
N PRO A 83 -6.14 -21.68 9.73
CA PRO A 83 -6.87 -21.05 10.84
C PRO A 83 -6.62 -21.75 12.19
N GLY A 84 -6.37 -23.07 12.20
CA GLY A 84 -6.06 -23.84 13.40
C GLY A 84 -4.59 -23.82 13.84
N LYS A 85 -3.70 -23.29 12.99
CA LYS A 85 -2.28 -23.02 13.32
C LYS A 85 -2.01 -21.53 13.20
N ILE A 86 -2.94 -20.72 13.75
CA ILE A 86 -2.93 -19.25 13.69
C ILE A 86 -1.48 -18.79 13.63
N PRO A 87 -1.04 -18.07 12.58
CA PRO A 87 0.25 -17.42 12.66
C PRO A 87 0.16 -16.53 13.89
N ASP A 88 0.88 -16.94 14.93
CA ASP A 88 1.00 -16.37 16.26
C ASP A 88 0.58 -14.89 16.26
N LYS A 89 -0.36 -14.44 17.11
CA LYS A 89 -1.01 -13.09 17.04
C LYS A 89 -0.04 -11.93 16.74
N LYS A 90 1.22 -12.11 17.17
CA LYS A 90 2.40 -11.35 16.80
C LYS A 90 2.56 -11.04 15.29
N TYR A 91 2.35 -11.98 14.38
CA TYR A 91 2.47 -11.78 12.93
C TYR A 91 1.38 -10.87 12.37
N VAL A 92 0.14 -11.00 12.86
CA VAL A 92 -0.93 -10.06 12.46
C VAL A 92 -0.63 -8.65 12.97
N LYS A 93 -0.08 -8.50 14.18
CA LYS A 93 0.42 -7.21 14.68
C LYS A 93 1.54 -6.64 13.79
N TYR A 94 2.44 -7.49 13.29
CA TYR A 94 3.47 -7.05 12.35
C TYR A 94 2.89 -6.58 11.01
N GLY A 95 1.87 -7.27 10.48
CA GLY A 95 1.13 -6.80 9.31
C GLY A 95 0.45 -5.45 9.54
N LEU A 96 -0.16 -5.26 10.72
CA LEU A 96 -0.74 -3.98 11.11
C LEU A 96 0.32 -2.86 11.15
N TYR A 97 1.45 -3.07 11.83
CA TYR A 97 2.50 -2.06 11.88
C TYR A 97 3.14 -1.79 10.51
N ALA A 98 3.32 -2.83 9.69
CA ALA A 98 3.83 -2.69 8.33
C ALA A 98 2.88 -1.84 7.46
N SER A 99 1.57 -2.10 7.49
CA SER A 99 0.60 -1.29 6.74
C SER A 99 0.52 0.15 7.24
N ILE A 100 0.58 0.39 8.56
CA ILE A 100 0.66 1.77 9.11
C ILE A 100 1.95 2.47 8.64
N LEU A 101 3.09 1.77 8.66
CA LEU A 101 4.35 2.32 8.18
C LEU A 101 4.26 2.69 6.69
N VAL A 102 3.67 1.83 5.85
CA VAL A 102 3.44 2.13 4.43
C VAL A 102 2.57 3.37 4.26
N PHE A 103 1.50 3.50 5.04
CA PHE A 103 0.63 4.67 4.99
C PHE A 103 1.41 5.96 5.26
N ILE A 104 2.22 5.97 6.32
CA ILE A 104 3.05 7.12 6.69
C ILE A 104 4.10 7.41 5.60
N LEU A 105 4.77 6.39 5.08
CA LEU A 105 5.77 6.55 4.02
C LEU A 105 5.15 7.11 2.73
N CYS A 106 3.98 6.61 2.31
CA CYS A 106 3.28 7.12 1.15
C CYS A 106 2.83 8.57 1.36
N LEU A 107 2.35 8.90 2.57
CA LEU A 107 1.92 10.27 2.89
C LEU A 107 3.08 11.26 2.88
N ILE A 108 4.20 10.92 3.52
CA ILE A 108 5.43 11.72 3.50
C ILE A 108 5.97 11.83 2.07
N GLY A 109 6.05 10.71 1.33
CA GLY A 109 6.53 10.69 -0.05
C GLY A 109 5.67 11.56 -0.97
N GLY A 110 4.35 11.53 -0.79
CA GLY A 110 3.43 12.40 -1.53
C GLY A 110 3.63 13.88 -1.22
N ILE A 111 3.79 14.24 0.06
CA ILE A 111 4.06 15.63 0.47
C ILE A 111 5.39 16.11 -0.13
N VAL A 112 6.45 15.32 -0.02
CA VAL A 112 7.76 15.67 -0.59
C VAL A 112 7.66 15.86 -2.09
N PHE A 113 7.05 14.91 -2.81
CA PHE A 113 6.84 15.01 -4.25
C PHE A 113 6.09 16.30 -4.65
N ALA A 114 4.99 16.59 -3.96
CA ALA A 114 4.19 17.78 -4.20
C ALA A 114 4.97 19.09 -3.93
N VAL A 115 5.73 19.14 -2.83
CA VAL A 115 6.52 20.32 -2.45
C VAL A 115 7.62 20.58 -3.47
N GLU A 116 8.41 19.57 -3.83
CA GLU A 116 9.51 19.72 -4.78
C GLU A 116 9.02 20.21 -6.15
N LEU A 117 7.95 19.61 -6.67
CA LEU A 117 7.41 20.02 -7.98
C LEU A 117 6.72 21.37 -7.97
N THR A 118 6.17 21.78 -6.82
CA THR A 118 5.64 23.14 -6.66
C THR A 118 6.77 24.17 -6.62
N ILE A 119 7.92 23.84 -6.02
CA ILE A 119 9.12 24.71 -6.04
C ILE A 119 9.65 24.87 -7.47
N ASP A 120 9.57 23.82 -8.28
CA ASP A 120 9.99 23.81 -9.68
C ASP A 120 8.97 24.43 -10.65
N ASP A 121 7.88 25.02 -10.15
CA ASP A 121 6.75 25.55 -10.95
C ASP A 121 6.19 24.54 -11.98
N ALA A 122 6.32 23.24 -11.68
CA ALA A 122 5.82 22.17 -12.52
C ALA A 122 4.35 21.89 -12.20
N TRP A 123 3.55 21.59 -13.22
CA TRP A 123 2.21 21.07 -13.00
C TRP A 123 2.30 19.57 -12.70
N TRP A 124 1.79 19.17 -11.54
CA TRP A 124 1.98 17.83 -11.00
C TRP A 124 0.66 17.19 -10.57
N TRP A 125 0.64 15.86 -10.54
CA TRP A 125 -0.48 15.08 -10.04
C TRP A 125 0.00 13.79 -9.38
N PHE A 126 -0.81 13.27 -8.47
CA PHE A 126 -0.65 11.91 -7.97
C PHE A 126 -1.29 10.91 -8.92
N ASP A 127 -0.69 9.74 -9.03
CA ASP A 127 -1.18 8.68 -9.90
C ASP A 127 -1.59 7.44 -9.07
N ALA A 128 -2.07 6.40 -9.74
CA ALA A 128 -2.66 5.22 -9.13
C ALA A 128 -1.73 4.50 -8.15
N GLY A 129 -0.40 4.60 -8.32
CA GLY A 129 0.56 4.08 -7.36
C GLY A 129 0.46 4.76 -5.99
N PHE A 130 0.36 6.09 -5.95
CA PHE A 130 0.17 6.84 -4.70
C PHE A 130 -1.17 6.50 -4.05
N TYR A 131 -2.26 6.54 -4.81
CA TYR A 131 -3.59 6.25 -4.28
C TYR A 131 -3.72 4.79 -3.81
N GLY A 132 -3.12 3.85 -4.55
CA GLY A 132 -3.01 2.45 -4.15
C GLY A 132 -2.23 2.28 -2.85
N GLY A 133 -1.13 3.01 -2.69
CA GLY A 133 -0.36 3.05 -1.47
C GLY A 133 -1.16 3.57 -0.27
N ILE A 134 -1.77 4.76 -0.38
CA ILE A 134 -2.55 5.39 0.70
C ILE A 134 -3.79 4.57 1.06
N ILE A 135 -4.65 4.27 0.08
CA ILE A 135 -5.93 3.60 0.33
C ILE A 135 -5.70 2.13 0.71
N GLY A 136 -4.81 1.45 -0.02
CA GLY A 136 -4.48 0.04 0.22
C GLY A 136 -3.88 -0.17 1.61
N SER A 137 -2.95 0.68 2.03
CA SER A 137 -2.34 0.57 3.37
C SER A 137 -3.32 0.94 4.49
N PHE A 138 -4.11 2.00 4.34
CA PHE A 138 -5.11 2.40 5.33
C PHE A 138 -6.15 1.31 5.57
N LEU A 139 -6.76 0.78 4.51
CA LEU A 139 -7.77 -0.27 4.63
C LEU A 139 -7.18 -1.57 5.17
N THR A 140 -5.97 -1.94 4.74
CA THR A 140 -5.27 -3.12 5.27
C THR A 140 -5.02 -2.98 6.77
N ALA A 141 -4.54 -1.83 7.23
CA ALA A 141 -4.32 -1.56 8.64
C ALA A 141 -5.62 -1.64 9.43
N PHE A 142 -6.69 -1.01 8.93
CA PHE A 142 -8.00 -1.04 9.56
C PHE A 142 -8.54 -2.48 9.71
N LEU A 143 -8.41 -3.29 8.65
CA LEU A 143 -8.90 -4.68 8.65
C LEU A 143 -8.07 -5.59 9.55
N PHE A 144 -6.74 -5.44 9.59
CA PHE A 144 -5.92 -6.16 10.56
C PHE A 144 -6.22 -5.75 12.00
N PHE A 145 -6.53 -4.48 12.25
CA PHE A 145 -6.94 -4.03 13.57
C PHE A 145 -8.26 -4.68 14.02
N LEU A 146 -9.26 -4.76 13.14
CA LEU A 146 -10.51 -5.46 13.43
C LEU A 146 -10.31 -6.97 13.61
N GLY A 147 -9.55 -7.61 12.71
CA GLY A 147 -9.23 -9.04 12.81
C GLY A 147 -8.45 -9.39 14.08
N LEU A 148 -7.60 -8.50 14.59
CA LEU A 148 -6.92 -8.68 15.87
C LEU A 148 -7.88 -8.66 17.06
N LYS A 149 -8.86 -7.73 17.07
CA LYS A 149 -9.85 -7.65 18.16
C LYS A 149 -10.71 -8.91 18.24
N ASP A 150 -11.11 -9.45 17.11
CA ASP A 150 -11.89 -10.69 17.07
C ASP A 150 -11.09 -11.92 17.54
N LEU A 151 -9.77 -11.90 17.40
CA LEU A 151 -8.89 -12.94 17.93
C LEU A 151 -8.66 -12.82 19.46
N GLU A 152 -9.05 -11.71 20.09
CA GLU A 152 -8.89 -11.46 21.54
C GLU A 152 -10.09 -11.93 22.38
N LEU A 153 -11.22 -12.26 21.75
CA LEU A 153 -12.43 -12.84 22.37
C LEU A 153 -12.39 -14.38 22.33
#